data_AF-K2CXN4-F1
#
_entry.id   AF-K2CXN4-F1
#
_cell.length_a   1.000
_cell.length_b   1.000
_cell.length_c   1.000
_cell.angle_alpha   90.00
_cell.angle_beta   90.00
_cell.angle_gamma   90.00
#
_symmetry.space_group_name_H-M   'P 1'
#
loop_
_entity.id
_entity.type
_entity.pdbx_description
1 polymer ?
#
loop_
_entity_poly.entity_id
_entity_poly.type
_entity_poly.pdbx_seq_one_letter_code
_entity_poly.pdbx_strand_id
1 'polypeptide(L)'
;MFKLSGNSQIDRLNHMALVLAKKGEAGFGVLSTGEQCYVALASNRIDLLEQIGYTIPEALARISEWIPLLIASWEYAGNPAKYESAEGK
;
A
#
# COMPACT_ATOMS: atom_id res chain seq x y z
N MET A 1 10.25 8.33 1.60
CA MET A 1 10.18 7.45 0.41
C MET A 1 10.27 6.00 0.89
N PHE A 2 9.52 5.07 0.30
CA PHE A 2 9.56 3.65 0.69
C PHE A 2 10.81 2.96 0.10
N LYS A 3 11.24 1.85 0.70
CA LYS A 3 12.37 1.05 0.21
C LYS A 3 11.90 0.02 -0.80
N LEU A 4 12.62 -0.13 -1.92
CA LEU A 4 12.38 -1.20 -2.87
C LEU A 4 12.61 -2.55 -2.19
N SER A 5 11.70 -3.47 -2.43
CA SER A 5 11.69 -4.81 -1.85
C SER A 5 12.52 -5.82 -2.65
N GLY A 6 12.89 -5.49 -3.90
CA GLY A 6 13.52 -6.42 -4.84
C GLY A 6 12.53 -7.42 -5.45
N ASN A 7 11.25 -7.33 -5.07
CA ASN A 7 10.14 -8.06 -5.66
C ASN A 7 9.34 -7.10 -6.57
N SER A 8 9.35 -7.35 -7.87
CA SER A 8 8.74 -6.45 -8.86
C SER A 8 7.24 -6.26 -8.69
N GLN A 9 6.53 -7.26 -8.18
CA GLN A 9 5.11 -7.15 -7.86
C GLN A 9 4.90 -6.22 -6.67
N ILE A 10 5.62 -6.44 -5.58
CA ILE A 10 5.50 -5.62 -4.37
C ILE A 10 5.92 -4.17 -4.64
N ASP A 11 6.97 -3.94 -5.42
CA ASP A 11 7.42 -2.60 -5.78
C ASP A 11 6.34 -1.86 -6.59
N ARG A 12 5.65 -2.54 -7.51
CA ARG A 12 4.49 -2.00 -8.22
C ARG A 12 3.35 -1.65 -7.25
N LEU A 13 3.03 -2.52 -6.29
CA LEU A 13 1.99 -2.26 -5.29
C LEU A 13 2.37 -1.08 -4.38
N ASN A 14 3.64 -0.94 -4.01
CA ASN A 14 4.14 0.18 -3.22
C ASN A 14 4.00 1.51 -3.96
N HIS A 15 4.31 1.53 -5.26
CA HIS A 15 4.06 2.70 -6.10
C HIS A 15 2.57 3.06 -6.15
N MET A 16 1.70 2.07 -6.29
CA MET A 16 0.25 2.30 -6.27
C MET A 16 -0.23 2.85 -4.93
N ALA A 17 0.30 2.31 -3.82
CA ALA A 17 0.00 2.78 -2.48
C ALA A 17 0.38 4.26 -2.28
N LEU A 18 1.52 4.71 -2.83
CA LEU A 18 1.87 6.13 -2.83
C LEU A 18 0.87 6.99 -3.58
N VAL A 19 0.46 6.55 -4.77
CA VAL A 19 -0.48 7.31 -5.61
C VAL A 19 -1.82 7.45 -4.88
N LEU A 20 -2.35 6.36 -4.31
CA LEU A 20 -3.62 6.37 -3.59
C LEU A 20 -3.56 7.17 -2.29
N ALA A 21 -2.43 7.13 -1.58
CA ALA A 21 -2.24 7.95 -0.39
C ALA A 21 -2.25 9.46 -0.71
N LYS A 22 -1.78 9.87 -1.89
CA LYS A 22 -1.70 11.28 -2.31
C LYS A 22 -2.95 11.80 -3.00
N LYS A 23 -3.47 11.07 -3.98
CA LYS A 23 -4.50 11.59 -4.89
C LYS A 23 -5.91 11.48 -4.31
N GLY A 24 -6.11 10.69 -3.25
CA GLY A 24 -7.43 10.49 -2.67
C GLY A 24 -8.44 9.82 -3.61
N GLU A 25 -8.05 9.49 -4.85
CA GLU A 25 -8.95 8.89 -5.84
C GLU A 25 -9.35 7.47 -5.42
N ALA A 26 -10.64 7.20 -5.60
CA ALA A 26 -11.31 6.02 -5.09
C ALA A 26 -11.06 4.82 -6.00
N GLY A 27 -10.13 3.97 -5.59
CA GLY A 27 -10.21 2.55 -5.92
C GLY A 27 -8.90 1.90 -6.35
N PHE A 28 -8.86 0.59 -6.15
CA PHE A 28 -7.72 -0.27 -6.44
C PHE A 28 -7.49 -0.54 -7.93
N GLY A 29 -8.41 -0.14 -8.80
CA GLY A 29 -8.44 -0.62 -10.19
C GLY A 29 -8.63 -2.13 -10.26
N VAL A 30 -7.94 -2.80 -11.18
CA VAL A 30 -8.00 -4.27 -11.37
C VAL A 30 -6.89 -4.94 -10.55
N LEU A 31 -7.12 -5.08 -9.25
CA LEU A 31 -6.24 -5.81 -8.33
C LEU A 31 -6.97 -7.04 -7.76
N SER A 32 -6.23 -8.10 -7.49
CA SER A 32 -6.72 -9.21 -6.68
C SER A 32 -6.96 -8.77 -5.23
N THR A 33 -7.82 -9.47 -4.50
CA THR A 33 -8.13 -9.12 -3.10
C THR A 33 -6.88 -9.05 -2.20
N GLY A 34 -5.88 -9.91 -2.42
CA GLY A 34 -4.62 -9.86 -1.67
C GLY A 34 -3.82 -8.60 -1.97
N GLU A 35 -3.74 -8.19 -3.23
CA GLU A 35 -3.08 -6.95 -3.63
C GLU A 35 -3.83 -5.71 -3.11
N GLN A 36 -5.17 -5.75 -3.11
CA GLN A 36 -5.99 -4.70 -2.51
C GLN A 36 -5.69 -4.56 -1.02
N CYS A 37 -5.67 -5.66 -0.26
CA CYS A 37 -5.30 -5.67 1.15
C CYS A 37 -3.91 -5.06 1.38
N TYR A 38 -2.92 -5.49 0.57
CA TYR A 38 -1.55 -4.97 0.66
C TYR A 38 -1.52 -3.46 0.42
N VAL A 39 -2.14 -2.99 -0.66
CA VAL A 39 -2.12 -1.58 -1.06
C VAL A 39 -2.86 -0.70 -0.04
N ALA A 40 -3.95 -1.17 0.54
CA ALA A 40 -4.69 -0.43 1.56
C ALA A 40 -3.85 -0.24 2.84
N LEU A 41 -3.18 -1.31 3.29
CA LEU A 41 -2.26 -1.27 4.42
C LEU A 41 -1.06 -0.35 4.12
N ALA A 42 -0.42 -0.52 2.96
CA ALA A 42 0.75 0.25 2.56
C ALA A 42 0.45 1.75 2.37
N SER A 43 -0.75 2.09 1.89
CA SER A 43 -1.20 3.49 1.73
C SER A 43 -1.71 4.12 3.04
N ASN A 44 -1.79 3.34 4.12
CA ASN A 44 -2.34 3.74 5.41
C ASN A 44 -3.77 4.28 5.31
N ARG A 45 -4.60 3.64 4.47
CA ARG A 45 -6.00 4.01 4.17
C ARG A 45 -6.96 2.93 4.64
N ILE A 46 -7.47 3.07 5.87
CA ILE A 46 -8.41 2.12 6.48
C ILE A 46 -9.75 2.11 5.74
N ASP A 47 -10.17 3.25 5.20
CA ASP A 47 -11.38 3.37 4.39
C ASP A 47 -11.32 2.50 3.13
N LEU A 48 -10.13 2.26 2.56
CA LEU A 48 -9.96 1.33 1.45
C LEU A 48 -10.11 -0.14 1.87
N LEU A 49 -9.74 -0.48 3.11
CA LEU A 49 -10.01 -1.82 3.68
C LEU A 49 -11.51 -2.01 3.92
N GLU A 50 -12.19 -0.99 4.46
CA GLU A 50 -13.64 -0.99 4.66
C GLU A 50 -14.38 -1.14 3.33
N GLN A 51 -13.92 -0.48 2.27
CA GLN A 51 -14.50 -0.58 0.93
C GLN A 51 -14.49 -2.01 0.38
N ILE A 52 -13.47 -2.80 0.70
CA ILE A 52 -13.36 -4.21 0.26
C ILE A 52 -13.89 -5.19 1.31
N GLY A 53 -14.41 -4.70 2.43
CA GLY A 53 -14.99 -5.51 3.50
C GLY A 53 -13.96 -6.28 4.34
N TYR A 54 -12.75 -5.76 4.49
CA TYR A 54 -11.70 -6.38 5.31
C TYR A 54 -11.40 -5.54 6.56
N THR A 55 -11.19 -6.22 7.68
CA THR A 55 -10.55 -5.63 8.86
C THR A 55 -9.01 -5.68 8.72
N ILE A 56 -8.28 -4.92 9.54
CA ILE A 56 -6.80 -4.96 9.57
C ILE A 56 -6.28 -6.39 9.84
N PRO A 57 -6.77 -7.14 10.85
CA PRO A 57 -6.31 -8.51 11.09
C PRO A 57 -6.55 -9.45 9.92
N GLU A 58 -7.72 -9.37 9.27
CA GLU A 58 -8.05 -10.20 8.10
C GLU A 58 -7.15 -9.86 6.90
N ALA A 59 -6.90 -8.56 6.67
CA ALA A 59 -6.00 -8.10 5.62
C ALA A 59 -4.58 -8.63 5.85
N LEU A 60 -4.06 -8.55 7.08
CA LEU A 60 -2.75 -9.11 7.44
C LEU A 60 -2.69 -10.62 7.23
N ALA A 61 -3.71 -11.36 7.68
CA ALA A 61 -3.79 -12.80 7.44
C ALA A 61 -3.79 -13.13 5.93
N ARG A 62 -4.50 -12.33 5.13
CA ARG A 62 -4.62 -12.49 3.68
C ARG A 62 -3.31 -12.28 2.93
N ILE A 63 -2.43 -11.42 3.44
CA ILE A 63 -1.12 -11.09 2.83
C ILE A 63 0.05 -11.67 3.61
N SER A 64 -0.16 -12.71 4.42
CA SER A 64 0.83 -13.24 5.38
C SER A 64 2.23 -13.46 4.79
N GLU A 65 2.33 -13.97 3.57
CA GLU A 65 3.60 -14.15 2.83
C GLU A 65 4.29 -12.83 2.44
N TRP A 66 3.55 -11.74 2.31
CA TRP A 66 4.05 -10.42 1.92
C TRP A 66 4.27 -9.47 3.10
N ILE A 67 3.87 -9.85 4.32
CA ILE A 67 4.11 -9.05 5.54
C ILE A 67 5.59 -8.65 5.68
N PRO A 68 6.58 -9.55 5.50
CA PRO A 68 7.99 -9.16 5.61
C PRO A 68 8.39 -8.09 4.59
N LEU A 69 7.83 -8.17 3.37
CA LEU A 69 8.10 -7.22 2.29
C LEU A 69 7.41 -5.87 2.56
N LEU A 70 6.18 -5.89 3.08
CA LEU A 70 5.47 -4.70 3.55
C LEU A 70 6.28 -3.97 4.62
N ILE A 71 6.75 -4.69 5.64
CA ILE A 71 7.58 -4.12 6.71
C ILE A 71 8.88 -3.60 6.09
N ALA A 72 9.63 -4.39 5.33
CA ALA A 72 10.89 -3.96 4.73
C ALA A 72 10.75 -2.68 3.89
N SER A 73 9.64 -2.52 3.16
CA SER A 73 9.38 -1.34 2.34
C SER A 73 8.97 -0.10 3.13
N TRP A 74 8.19 -0.26 4.21
CA TRP A 74 7.51 0.85 4.89
C TRP A 74 7.94 1.08 6.34
N GLU A 75 8.81 0.25 6.90
CA GLU A 75 9.36 0.43 8.24
C GLU A 75 10.04 1.81 8.35
N TYR A 76 9.61 2.60 9.33
CA TYR A 76 10.01 4.00 9.57
C TYR A 76 9.71 4.98 8.43
N ALA A 77 8.97 4.56 7.40
CA ALA A 77 8.70 5.41 6.26
C ALA A 77 7.67 6.51 6.61
N GLY A 78 6.84 6.29 7.63
CA GLY A 78 5.84 7.26 8.10
C GLY A 78 4.56 7.24 7.25
N ASN A 79 3.79 8.33 7.26
CA ASN A 79 2.57 8.40 6.46
C ASN A 79 2.92 8.68 4.98
N PRO A 80 2.59 7.76 4.05
CA PRO A 80 2.90 7.91 2.63
C PRO A 80 2.32 9.18 1.98
N ALA A 81 1.19 9.68 2.48
CA ALA A 81 0.55 10.91 2.00
C ALA A 81 1.43 12.16 2.22
N LYS A 82 2.40 12.10 3.14
CA LYS A 82 3.32 13.21 3.44
C LYS A 82 4.56 13.25 2.57
N TYR A 83 4.75 12.30 1.65
CA TYR A 83 5.93 12.31 0.79
C TYR A 83 5.79 13.42 -0.26
N GLU A 84 6.83 14.25 -0.42
CA GLU A 84 6.86 15.22 -1.50
C GLU A 84 6.65 14.53 -2.85
N SER A 85 5.85 15.14 -3.72
CA SER A 85 5.79 14.72 -5.12
C SER A 85 7.10 15.16 -5.75
N ALA A 86 7.84 14.22 -6.33
CA ALA A 86 9.07 14.51 -7.05
C ALA A 86 8.81 15.27 -8.38
N GLU A 87 7.82 16.15 -8.42
CA GLU A 87 7.54 17.05 -9.54
C GLU A 87 7.64 18.47 -9.02
N GLY A 88 8.85 18.99 -9.16
CA GLY A 88 9.24 20.35 -8.81
C GLY A 88 10.59 20.64 -9.45
N LYS A 89 10.65 20.60 -10.79
CA LYS A 89 11.42 21.46 -11.69
C LYS A 89 11.30 21.00 -13.14
#